data_AF-A0AA41YS03-F1
#
_entry.id   AF-A0AA41YS03-F1
#
_cell.length_a   1.000
_cell.length_b   1.000
_cell.length_c   1.000
_cell.angle_alpha   90.00
_cell.angle_beta   90.00
_cell.angle_gamma   90.00
#
_symmetry.space_group_name_H-M   'P 1'
#
loop_
_entity.id
_entity.type
_entity.pdbx_description
1 polymer ?
#
loop_
_entity_poly.entity_id
_entity_poly.type
_entity_poly.pdbx_seq_one_letter_code
_entity_poly.pdbx_strand_id
1 'polypeptide(L)'
;MPIYPSFYPHEMRVETIDPPAAARMLPTAEIHAYVGSPRFIGAVPETVDGVESLGSFVVVTVEPATAADSCAAARAAVRRLAGRRDGFVLHPYPVTPFHADYLQQSDLADAAKTRVLQAAAAPPEVAATVEEIDAAELLASDLISLNGWLGPPWVKSGWWQAWRLLNPALDNDDRERASEIVQNLQAGGYDGQERRLTLERSLVTLLTQGCRRMIAGYTVKKEYFNTEFSAGVENVGFDSLLGLDSPVFLRTVKLKDFPWNGWLRLGIATRSEAAWNPIAGFNDPAGRLIWSALGDPAAFPAPYGDGWILNRFADVNRIGVR
;
A
#
# COMPACT_ATOMS: atom_id res chain seq x y z
N MET A 1 12.55 0.13 -14.17
CA MET A 1 11.10 0.26 -13.91
C MET A 1 10.39 -0.23 -15.17
N PRO A 2 9.40 -1.12 -15.10
CA PRO A 2 8.63 -1.49 -16.29
C PRO A 2 8.02 -0.23 -16.91
N ILE A 3 8.10 -0.14 -18.24
CA ILE A 3 7.57 1.00 -19.01
C ILE A 3 6.09 0.73 -19.20
N TYR A 4 5.23 1.55 -18.59
CA TYR A 4 3.81 1.55 -18.90
C TYR A 4 3.54 2.59 -19.99
N PRO A 5 2.85 2.24 -21.09
CA PRO A 5 2.33 3.25 -21.99
C PRO A 5 1.38 4.16 -21.20
N SER A 6 1.65 5.46 -21.19
CA SER A 6 0.76 6.43 -20.55
C SER A 6 -0.42 6.74 -21.47
N PHE A 7 -1.63 6.53 -20.98
CA PHE A 7 -2.88 6.91 -21.64
C PHE A 7 -3.49 8.03 -20.80
N TYR A 8 -3.57 9.23 -21.38
CA TYR A 8 -4.20 10.37 -20.71
C TYR A 8 -5.58 10.60 -21.33
N PRO A 9 -6.69 10.41 -20.59
CA PRO A 9 -8.01 10.89 -21.00
C PRO A 9 -7.97 12.37 -21.39
N HIS A 10 -8.83 12.79 -22.33
CA HIS A 10 -8.98 14.22 -22.67
C HIS A 10 -9.45 15.01 -21.44
N GLU A 11 -10.34 14.40 -20.66
CA GLU A 11 -10.95 15.00 -19.49
C GLU A 11 -11.07 13.93 -18.39
N MET A 12 -10.78 14.34 -17.16
CA MET A 12 -11.00 13.54 -15.96
C MET A 12 -12.01 14.27 -15.06
N ARG A 13 -13.15 13.63 -14.83
CA ARG A 13 -14.16 14.09 -13.88
C ARG A 13 -14.08 13.23 -12.63
N VAL A 14 -13.67 13.85 -11.51
CA VAL A 14 -13.60 13.20 -10.19
C VAL A 14 -14.77 13.69 -9.35
N GLU A 15 -15.61 12.79 -8.86
CA GLU A 15 -16.83 13.12 -8.12
C GLU A 15 -16.92 12.35 -6.81
N THR A 16 -17.32 13.03 -5.74
CA THR A 16 -17.66 12.35 -4.49
C THR A 16 -19.00 11.63 -4.66
N ILE A 17 -18.97 10.30 -4.55
CA ILE A 17 -20.13 9.43 -4.77
C ILE A 17 -20.26 8.48 -3.57
N ASP A 18 -21.44 8.46 -2.96
CA ASP A 18 -21.79 7.56 -1.86
C ASP A 18 -21.63 6.08 -2.29
N PRO A 19 -21.01 5.19 -1.49
CA PRO A 19 -20.75 3.81 -1.88
C PRO A 19 -21.91 2.99 -2.48
N PRO A 20 -23.17 3.12 -2.01
CA PRO A 20 -24.33 2.48 -2.65
C PRO A 20 -24.67 3.08 -4.03
N ALA A 21 -24.43 4.37 -4.25
CA ALA A 21 -24.63 5.00 -5.56
C ALA A 21 -23.56 4.54 -6.55
N ALA A 22 -22.30 4.49 -6.13
CA ALA A 22 -21.20 3.97 -6.95
C ALA A 22 -21.47 2.53 -7.42
N ALA A 23 -22.00 1.67 -6.54
CA ALA A 23 -22.37 0.29 -6.88
C ALA A 23 -23.48 0.19 -7.95
N ARG A 24 -24.34 1.20 -8.11
CA ARG A 24 -25.36 1.27 -9.17
C ARG A 24 -24.81 1.85 -10.48
N MET A 25 -23.87 2.77 -10.39
CA MET A 25 -23.30 3.49 -11.54
C MET A 25 -22.17 2.74 -12.24
N LEU A 26 -21.40 1.93 -11.51
CA LEU A 26 -20.32 1.11 -12.07
C LEU A 26 -20.80 0.18 -13.18
N PRO A 27 -21.88 -0.62 -13.03
CA PRO A 27 -22.29 -1.59 -14.05
C PRO A 27 -22.75 -0.95 -15.38
N THR A 28 -23.27 0.27 -15.32
CA THR A 28 -23.79 1.03 -16.47
C THR A 28 -22.75 1.96 -17.10
N ALA A 29 -21.49 1.90 -16.64
CA ALA A 29 -20.41 2.80 -17.04
C ALA A 29 -20.71 4.30 -16.84
N GLU A 30 -21.67 4.64 -15.97
CA GLU A 30 -21.90 6.03 -15.55
C GLU A 30 -20.69 6.59 -14.80
N ILE A 31 -19.97 5.73 -14.08
CA ILE A 31 -18.58 5.90 -13.67
C ILE A 31 -17.73 4.73 -14.16
N HIS A 32 -16.46 5.01 -14.46
CA HIS A 32 -15.52 4.02 -14.98
C HIS A 32 -14.77 3.29 -13.88
N ALA A 33 -14.51 3.96 -12.76
CA ALA A 33 -13.84 3.39 -11.60
C ALA A 33 -14.29 4.09 -10.31
N TYR A 34 -14.04 3.42 -9.18
CA TYR A 34 -14.36 3.94 -7.86
C TYR A 34 -13.21 3.71 -6.87
N VAL A 35 -12.70 4.80 -6.29
CA VAL A 35 -11.72 4.79 -5.20
C VAL A 35 -12.49 4.74 -3.87
N GLY A 36 -12.37 3.59 -3.19
CA GLY A 36 -13.14 3.25 -2.01
C GLY A 36 -13.88 1.91 -2.16
N SER A 37 -14.76 1.60 -1.22
CA SER A 37 -15.47 0.32 -1.17
C SER A 37 -16.95 0.47 -1.51
N PRO A 38 -17.36 0.25 -2.77
CA PRO A 38 -18.77 0.37 -3.17
C PRO A 38 -19.61 -0.71 -2.49
N ARG A 39 -20.90 -0.45 -2.27
CA ARG A 39 -21.83 -1.35 -1.58
C ARG A 39 -22.83 -1.96 -2.56
N PHE A 40 -22.43 -3.07 -3.20
CA PHE A 40 -23.32 -3.82 -4.10
C PHE A 40 -24.47 -4.48 -3.34
N ILE A 41 -25.65 -4.48 -3.96
CA ILE A 41 -26.79 -5.28 -3.50
C ILE A 41 -26.71 -6.62 -4.23
N GLY A 42 -26.34 -7.67 -3.51
CA GLY A 42 -26.12 -9.00 -4.09
C GLY A 42 -24.72 -9.16 -4.67
N ALA A 43 -24.59 -10.01 -5.69
CA ALA A 43 -23.31 -10.28 -6.34
C ALA A 43 -22.82 -9.06 -7.16
N VAL A 44 -21.50 -8.94 -7.30
CA VAL A 44 -20.88 -7.96 -8.19
C VAL A 44 -21.26 -8.30 -9.64
N PRO A 45 -21.79 -7.36 -10.43
CA PRO A 45 -22.17 -7.61 -11.83
C PRO A 45 -20.98 -8.01 -12.71
N GLU A 46 -21.22 -8.80 -13.75
CA GLU A 46 -20.17 -9.32 -14.66
C GLU A 46 -19.42 -8.21 -15.43
N THR A 47 -20.03 -7.04 -15.60
CA THR A 47 -19.42 -5.85 -16.23
C THR A 47 -18.58 -5.03 -15.26
N VAL A 48 -18.34 -5.52 -14.05
CA VAL A 48 -17.54 -4.86 -13.03
C VAL A 48 -16.46 -5.82 -12.56
N ASP A 49 -15.20 -5.36 -12.66
CA ASP A 49 -14.05 -6.08 -12.16
C ASP A 49 -13.38 -5.26 -11.04
N GLY A 50 -12.39 -5.84 -10.36
CA GLY A 50 -11.74 -5.21 -9.23
C GLY A 50 -10.24 -5.45 -9.18
N VAL A 51 -9.54 -4.51 -8.57
CA VAL A 51 -8.12 -4.63 -8.20
C VAL A 51 -7.99 -4.82 -6.70
N GLU A 52 -6.97 -5.56 -6.28
CA GLU A 52 -6.66 -5.81 -4.89
C GLU A 52 -5.35 -5.11 -4.51
N SER A 53 -5.38 -4.36 -3.41
CA SER A 53 -4.21 -3.74 -2.80
C SER A 53 -4.18 -4.02 -1.30
N LEU A 54 -3.03 -3.81 -0.66
CA LEU A 54 -2.90 -3.94 0.78
C LEU A 54 -3.80 -2.91 1.46
N GLY A 55 -4.73 -3.38 2.30
CA GLY A 55 -5.60 -2.51 3.09
C GLY A 55 -4.87 -2.05 4.35
N SER A 56 -5.01 -2.82 5.42
CA SER A 56 -4.41 -2.50 6.71
C SER A 56 -3.59 -3.66 7.27
N PHE A 57 -2.57 -3.34 8.06
CA PHE A 57 -1.94 -4.30 8.95
C PHE A 57 -2.79 -4.50 10.18
N VAL A 58 -2.95 -5.76 10.58
CA VAL A 58 -3.60 -6.10 11.84
C VAL A 58 -2.53 -6.49 12.84
N VAL A 59 -2.41 -5.70 13.91
CA VAL A 59 -1.36 -5.82 14.91
C VAL A 59 -1.98 -6.23 16.24
N VAL A 60 -1.37 -7.20 16.90
CA VAL A 60 -1.74 -7.65 18.25
C VAL A 60 -0.68 -7.19 19.22
N THR A 61 -1.08 -6.48 20.27
CA THR A 61 -0.20 -6.10 21.37
C THR A 61 -0.65 -6.84 22.63
N VAL A 62 0.28 -7.55 23.29
CA VAL A 62 0.03 -8.28 24.53
C VAL A 62 0.54 -7.46 25.72
N GLU A 63 -0.29 -7.33 26.75
CA GLU A 63 0.07 -6.61 27.96
C GLU A 63 1.05 -7.44 28.82
N PRO A 64 2.28 -6.95 29.10
CA PRO A 64 3.29 -7.70 29.83
C PRO A 64 2.85 -8.18 31.22
N ALA A 65 2.00 -7.41 31.91
CA ALA A 65 1.54 -7.74 33.26
C ALA A 65 0.69 -9.03 33.34
N THR A 66 0.17 -9.52 32.21
CA THR A 66 -0.82 -10.62 32.17
C THR A 66 -0.28 -11.89 31.52
N ALA A 67 0.93 -11.88 30.96
CA ALA A 67 1.48 -13.01 30.20
C ALA A 67 2.86 -13.43 30.69
N ALA A 68 2.95 -14.59 31.35
CA ALA A 68 4.22 -15.24 31.71
C ALA A 68 5.06 -15.61 30.46
N ASP A 69 4.39 -15.88 29.34
CA ASP A 69 5.00 -16.03 28.01
C ASP A 69 4.23 -15.18 27.00
N SER A 70 4.79 -14.00 26.67
CA SER A 70 4.19 -13.08 25.70
C SER A 70 4.06 -13.69 24.30
N CYS A 71 4.94 -14.63 23.93
CA CYS A 71 4.89 -15.29 22.62
C CYS A 71 3.77 -16.31 22.51
N ALA A 72 3.58 -17.15 23.54
CA ALA A 72 2.43 -18.05 23.58
C ALA A 72 1.10 -17.26 23.56
N ALA A 73 1.02 -16.21 24.39
CA ALA A 73 -0.12 -15.31 24.46
C ALA A 73 -0.46 -14.64 23.13
N ALA A 74 0.53 -14.03 22.46
CA ALA A 74 0.33 -13.34 21.18
C ALA A 74 -0.13 -14.31 20.09
N ARG A 75 0.56 -15.45 19.93
CA ARG A 75 0.20 -16.45 18.90
C ARG A 75 -1.22 -16.98 19.10
N ALA A 76 -1.60 -17.22 20.35
CA ALA A 76 -2.92 -17.72 20.67
C ALA A 76 -4.03 -16.66 20.44
N ALA A 77 -3.73 -15.38 20.72
CA ALA A 77 -4.60 -14.26 20.36
C ALA A 77 -4.76 -14.11 18.83
N VAL A 78 -3.68 -14.19 18.06
CA VAL A 78 -3.70 -14.18 16.59
C VAL A 78 -4.53 -15.35 16.05
N ARG A 79 -4.32 -16.57 16.56
CA ARG A 79 -5.07 -17.75 16.13
C ARG A 79 -6.57 -17.60 16.37
N ARG A 80 -6.97 -17.00 17.50
CA ARG A 80 -8.37 -16.70 17.82
C ARG A 80 -8.96 -15.63 16.90
N LEU A 81 -8.17 -14.63 16.50
CA LEU A 81 -8.60 -13.58 15.57
C LEU A 81 -8.88 -14.15 14.17
N ALA A 82 -8.02 -15.05 13.69
CA ALA A 82 -8.13 -15.65 12.36
C ALA A 82 -9.47 -16.37 12.11
N GLY A 83 -10.10 -16.91 13.16
CA GLY A 83 -11.38 -17.62 13.04
C GLY A 83 -12.63 -16.75 13.15
N ARG A 84 -12.50 -15.42 13.29
CA ARG A 84 -13.62 -14.52 13.67
C ARG A 84 -13.81 -13.31 12.76
N ARG A 85 -12.91 -13.04 11.83
CA ARG A 85 -12.90 -11.77 11.09
C ARG A 85 -12.96 -12.00 9.59
N ASP A 86 -14.02 -11.53 8.96
CA ASP A 86 -14.16 -11.53 7.51
C ASP A 86 -13.17 -10.54 6.86
N GLY A 87 -12.64 -10.89 5.69
CA GLY A 87 -11.66 -10.06 4.96
C GLY A 87 -10.26 -10.00 5.58
N PHE A 88 -10.01 -10.73 6.66
CA PHE A 88 -8.70 -10.87 7.29
C PHE A 88 -7.89 -12.02 6.68
N VAL A 89 -6.66 -11.74 6.30
CA VAL A 89 -5.69 -12.74 5.84
C VAL A 89 -4.70 -13.04 6.96
N LEU A 90 -4.73 -14.26 7.48
CA LEU A 90 -3.76 -14.74 8.48
C LEU A 90 -2.36 -14.79 7.85
N HIS A 91 -1.53 -13.83 8.26
CA HIS A 91 -0.16 -13.65 7.78
C HIS A 91 0.69 -13.03 8.90
N PRO A 92 1.13 -13.81 9.90
CA PRO A 92 1.77 -13.28 11.10
C PRO A 92 3.24 -12.90 10.86
N TYR A 93 3.49 -12.09 9.83
CA TYR A 93 4.78 -11.62 9.39
C TYR A 93 4.61 -10.24 8.72
N PRO A 94 5.49 -9.26 8.96
CA PRO A 94 5.27 -7.89 8.48
C PRO A 94 5.44 -7.72 6.96
N VAL A 95 6.26 -8.56 6.31
CA VAL A 95 6.44 -8.51 4.85
C VAL A 95 5.36 -9.37 4.19
N THR A 96 4.41 -8.72 3.51
CA THR A 96 3.27 -9.34 2.82
C THR A 96 3.54 -9.55 1.32
N PRO A 97 2.76 -10.40 0.61
CA PRO A 97 2.86 -10.57 -0.84
C PRO A 97 2.70 -9.29 -1.69
N PHE A 98 2.20 -8.20 -1.10
CA PHE A 98 2.09 -6.90 -1.77
C PHE A 98 3.42 -6.12 -1.83
N HIS A 99 4.48 -6.65 -1.22
CA HIS A 99 5.82 -6.06 -1.22
C HIS A 99 6.76 -6.77 -2.20
N ALA A 100 7.63 -5.98 -2.84
CA ALA A 100 8.61 -6.51 -3.79
C ALA A 100 9.69 -7.41 -3.14
N ASP A 101 9.96 -7.21 -1.85
CA ASP A 101 10.91 -7.99 -1.04
C ASP A 101 10.28 -9.23 -0.37
N TYR A 102 9.02 -9.56 -0.68
CA TYR A 102 8.33 -10.73 -0.11
C TYR A 102 8.99 -12.05 -0.47
N LEU A 103 9.37 -12.24 -1.75
CA LEU A 103 9.87 -13.53 -2.22
C LEU A 103 11.11 -13.97 -1.43
N GLN A 104 11.98 -13.02 -1.07
CA GLN A 104 13.20 -13.25 -0.30
C GLN A 104 12.95 -13.41 1.20
N GLN A 105 11.70 -13.36 1.66
CA GLN A 105 11.26 -13.47 3.05
C GLN A 105 10.18 -14.56 3.24
N SER A 106 9.74 -15.20 2.16
CA SER A 106 8.59 -16.11 2.13
C SER A 106 8.75 -17.31 3.08
N ASP A 107 9.96 -17.85 3.20
CA ASP A 107 10.31 -18.92 4.13
C ASP A 107 10.09 -18.52 5.60
N LEU A 108 10.45 -17.28 5.96
CA LEU A 108 10.26 -16.75 7.31
C LEU A 108 8.77 -16.48 7.60
N ALA A 109 8.02 -16.01 6.60
CA ALA A 109 6.59 -15.82 6.70
C ALA A 109 5.85 -17.16 6.91
N ASP A 110 6.20 -18.20 6.15
CA ASP A 110 5.63 -19.53 6.29
C ASP A 110 5.96 -20.17 7.64
N ALA A 111 7.20 -20.01 8.11
CA ALA A 111 7.60 -20.45 9.44
C ALA A 111 6.82 -19.73 10.55
N ALA A 112 6.61 -18.42 10.43
CA ALA A 112 5.81 -17.64 11.38
C ALA A 112 4.35 -18.08 11.39
N LYS A 113 3.75 -18.29 10.21
CA LYS A 113 2.37 -18.80 10.07
C LYS A 113 2.23 -20.18 10.71
N THR A 114 3.17 -21.07 10.48
CA THR A 114 3.20 -22.41 11.07
C THR A 114 3.24 -22.35 12.60
N ARG A 115 4.09 -21.48 13.19
CA ARG A 115 4.15 -21.29 14.64
C ARG A 115 2.82 -20.83 15.25
N VAL A 116 2.08 -19.96 14.55
CA VAL A 116 0.75 -19.51 15.01
C VAL A 116 -0.28 -20.62 14.91
N LEU A 117 -0.29 -21.38 13.81
CA LEU A 117 -1.24 -22.48 13.62
C LEU A 117 -1.01 -23.63 14.63
N GLN A 118 0.24 -23.86 15.02
CA GLN A 118 0.64 -24.86 16.01
C GLN A 118 0.48 -24.39 17.47
N ALA A 119 0.28 -23.09 17.72
CA ALA A 119 0.15 -22.56 19.07
C ALA A 119 -1.09 -23.13 19.77
N ALA A 120 -0.94 -23.53 21.05
CA ALA A 120 -2.06 -23.98 21.86
C ALA A 120 -3.15 -22.90 21.96
N ALA A 121 -4.38 -23.32 22.24
CA ALA A 121 -5.47 -22.38 22.50
C ALA A 121 -5.13 -21.47 23.69
N ALA A 122 -5.44 -20.19 23.58
CA ALA A 122 -5.18 -19.23 24.66
C ALA A 122 -6.07 -19.57 25.85
N PRO A 123 -5.57 -19.51 27.10
CA PRO A 123 -6.46 -19.33 28.24
C PRO A 123 -7.26 -18.02 28.08
N PRO A 124 -8.50 -17.96 28.58
CA PRO A 124 -9.41 -16.83 28.35
C PRO A 124 -8.91 -15.48 28.92
N GLU A 125 -7.92 -15.50 29.82
CA GLU A 125 -7.45 -14.33 30.58
C GLU A 125 -6.35 -13.50 29.91
N VAL A 126 -5.85 -13.88 28.72
CA VAL A 126 -4.79 -13.09 28.05
C VAL A 126 -5.36 -11.75 27.55
N ALA A 127 -4.93 -10.66 28.19
CA ALA A 127 -5.23 -9.30 27.76
C ALA A 127 -4.36 -8.93 26.54
N ALA A 128 -5.01 -8.83 25.38
CA ALA A 128 -4.38 -8.40 24.14
C ALA A 128 -5.26 -7.35 23.44
N THR A 129 -4.64 -6.29 22.94
CA THR A 129 -5.28 -5.31 22.07
C THR A 129 -5.05 -5.68 20.62
N VAL A 130 -6.04 -5.36 19.77
CA VAL A 130 -5.95 -5.55 18.32
C VAL A 130 -6.11 -4.18 17.68
N GLU A 131 -5.11 -3.77 16.91
CA GLU A 131 -5.08 -2.52 16.16
C GLU A 131 -5.13 -2.83 14.67
N GLU A 132 -5.87 -2.01 13.92
CA GLU A 132 -5.81 -2.00 12.46
C GLU A 132 -5.12 -0.71 12.02
N ILE A 133 -4.04 -0.85 11.27
CA ILE A 133 -3.18 0.25 10.82
C ILE A 133 -3.24 0.29 9.30
N ASP A 134 -3.87 1.33 8.75
CA ASP A 134 -3.98 1.52 7.31
C ASP A 134 -2.58 1.63 6.67
N ALA A 135 -2.33 0.81 5.65
CA ALA A 135 -1.01 0.69 5.04
C ALA A 135 -0.65 1.93 4.21
N ALA A 136 -1.63 2.61 3.61
CA ALA A 136 -1.39 3.84 2.87
C ALA A 136 -1.08 5.00 3.82
N GLU A 137 -1.84 5.15 4.90
CA GLU A 137 -1.62 6.18 5.92
C GLU A 137 -0.32 5.97 6.71
N LEU A 138 0.10 4.71 6.93
CA LEU A 138 1.38 4.39 7.54
C LEU A 138 2.57 5.07 6.83
N LEU A 139 2.46 5.22 5.51
CA LEU A 139 3.50 5.76 4.63
C LEU A 139 3.22 7.19 4.15
N ALA A 140 2.07 7.78 4.48
CA ALA A 140 1.66 9.08 3.96
C ALA A 140 2.70 10.19 4.27
N SER A 141 3.37 10.12 5.43
CA SER A 141 4.45 11.05 5.80
C SER A 141 5.71 10.91 4.94
N ASP A 142 5.97 9.72 4.42
CA ASP A 142 7.21 9.38 3.70
C ASP A 142 7.05 9.54 2.18
N LEU A 143 5.80 9.62 1.72
CA LEU A 143 5.42 9.77 0.31
C LEU A 143 5.22 11.24 -0.11
N ILE A 144 5.61 12.21 0.74
CA ILE A 144 5.53 13.63 0.41
C ILE A 144 6.32 13.89 -0.88
N SER A 145 5.57 14.17 -1.95
CA SER A 145 6.09 14.29 -3.31
C SER A 145 6.30 15.76 -3.66
N LEU A 146 7.56 16.20 -3.67
CA LEU A 146 7.95 17.50 -4.25
C LEU A 146 8.18 17.33 -5.75
N ASN A 147 7.53 18.14 -6.59
CA ASN A 147 7.78 18.19 -8.05
C ASN A 147 7.72 16.83 -8.78
N GLY A 148 6.75 15.97 -8.43
CA GLY A 148 6.61 14.64 -9.05
C GLY A 148 7.63 13.60 -8.57
N TRP A 149 8.40 13.88 -7.52
CA TRP A 149 9.26 12.91 -6.83
C TRP A 149 8.40 11.83 -6.15
N LEU A 150 8.57 10.56 -6.51
CA LEU A 150 7.79 9.42 -6.00
C LEU A 150 8.20 8.96 -4.58
N GLY A 151 8.94 9.80 -3.83
CA GLY A 151 9.56 9.44 -2.57
C GLY A 151 10.81 8.55 -2.72
N PRO A 152 11.47 8.19 -1.61
CA PRO A 152 12.60 7.26 -1.64
C PRO A 152 12.17 5.87 -2.16
N PRO A 153 13.03 5.18 -2.94
CA PRO A 153 12.66 3.92 -3.60
C PRO A 153 12.31 2.77 -2.64
N TRP A 154 12.72 2.87 -1.36
CA TRP A 154 12.52 1.85 -0.34
C TRP A 154 11.25 2.05 0.51
N VAL A 155 10.51 3.15 0.36
CA VAL A 155 9.31 3.42 1.20
C VAL A 155 8.26 2.32 1.08
N LYS A 156 8.18 1.69 -0.10
CA LYS A 156 7.27 0.57 -0.36
C LYS A 156 7.84 -0.81 -0.02
N SER A 157 9.06 -0.88 0.51
CA SER A 157 9.65 -2.16 0.93
C SER A 157 9.01 -2.64 2.23
N GLY A 158 8.80 -3.95 2.33
CA GLY A 158 8.20 -4.57 3.51
C GLY A 158 9.08 -4.42 4.75
N TRP A 159 10.41 -4.42 4.61
CA TRP A 159 11.31 -4.15 5.74
C TRP A 159 11.10 -2.75 6.35
N TRP A 160 10.78 -1.73 5.54
CA TRP A 160 10.55 -0.37 6.03
C TRP A 160 9.23 -0.30 6.80
N GLN A 161 8.19 -0.91 6.25
CA GLN A 161 6.89 -1.01 6.93
C GLN A 161 7.00 -1.83 8.23
N ALA A 162 7.78 -2.92 8.23
CA ALA A 162 8.07 -3.71 9.42
C ALA A 162 8.71 -2.83 10.51
N TRP A 163 9.71 -2.02 10.16
CA TRP A 163 10.36 -1.08 11.06
C TRP A 163 9.35 -0.11 11.67
N ARG A 164 8.52 0.53 10.84
CA ARG A 164 7.49 1.48 11.30
C ARG A 164 6.48 0.85 12.26
N LEU A 165 6.09 -0.41 12.02
CA LEU A 165 5.08 -1.12 12.81
C LEU A 165 5.61 -1.65 14.15
N LEU A 166 6.86 -2.13 14.18
CA LEU A 166 7.38 -2.96 15.28
C LEU A 166 8.44 -2.27 16.15
N ASN A 167 9.14 -1.24 15.64
CA ASN A 167 10.12 -0.46 16.42
C ASN A 167 9.61 0.04 17.78
N PRO A 168 8.35 0.52 17.93
CA PRO A 168 7.84 0.96 19.23
C PRO A 168 7.90 -0.10 20.33
N ALA A 169 7.94 -1.38 19.96
CA ALA A 169 7.95 -2.49 20.92
C ALA A 169 9.35 -3.05 21.23
N LEU A 170 10.41 -2.53 20.61
CA LEU A 170 11.79 -2.91 20.89
C LEU A 170 12.28 -2.33 22.22
N ASP A 171 13.23 -3.00 22.86
CA ASP A 171 14.05 -2.37 23.89
C ASP A 171 15.09 -1.42 23.27
N ASN A 172 15.88 -0.73 24.10
CA ASN A 172 16.79 0.29 23.62
C ASN A 172 17.94 -0.31 22.78
N ASP A 173 18.51 -1.42 23.22
CA ASP A 173 19.65 -2.07 22.56
C ASP A 173 19.23 -2.63 21.19
N ASP A 174 18.09 -3.32 21.12
CA ASP A 174 17.56 -3.82 19.85
C ASP A 174 17.13 -2.69 18.93
N ARG A 175 16.57 -1.60 19.48
CA ARG A 175 16.20 -0.42 18.70
C ARG A 175 17.41 0.25 18.08
N GLU A 176 18.52 0.38 18.81
CA GLU A 176 19.77 0.95 18.30
C GLU A 176 20.32 0.11 17.15
N ARG A 177 20.44 -1.21 17.36
CA ARG A 177 20.89 -2.16 16.31
C ARG A 177 20.00 -2.13 15.07
N ALA A 178 18.69 -2.13 15.26
CA ALA A 178 17.74 -2.06 14.15
C ALA A 178 17.85 -0.72 13.41
N SER A 179 18.06 0.39 14.13
CA SER A 179 18.25 1.72 13.54
C SER A 179 19.51 1.77 12.67
N GLU A 180 20.61 1.15 13.09
CA GLU A 180 21.83 1.05 12.29
C GLU A 180 21.60 0.28 10.99
N ILE A 181 20.87 -0.84 11.04
CA ILE A 181 20.53 -1.61 9.82
C ILE A 181 19.67 -0.76 8.88
N VAL A 182 18.66 -0.08 9.42
CA VAL A 182 17.78 0.82 8.66
C VAL A 182 18.58 1.94 7.98
N GLN A 183 19.48 2.61 8.71
CA GLN A 183 20.31 3.67 8.13
C GLN A 183 21.18 3.15 6.97
N ASN A 184 21.78 1.96 7.12
CA ASN A 184 22.56 1.33 6.05
C ASN A 184 21.71 0.99 4.82
N LEU A 185 20.48 0.48 5.03
CA LEU A 185 19.55 0.19 3.95
C LEU A 185 19.10 1.47 3.22
N GLN A 186 18.81 2.54 3.95
CA GLN A 186 18.40 3.83 3.39
C GLN A 186 19.53 4.52 2.62
N ALA A 187 20.77 4.45 3.12
CA ALA A 187 21.94 5.03 2.48
C ALA A 187 22.42 4.23 1.26
N GLY A 188 21.91 3.01 1.04
CA GLY A 188 22.44 2.11 0.02
C GLY A 188 23.87 1.65 0.31
N GLY A 189 24.29 1.67 1.57
CA GLY A 189 25.66 1.38 2.04
C GLY A 189 26.02 -0.10 2.05
N TYR A 190 25.63 -0.85 1.02
CA TYR A 190 25.85 -2.28 0.90
C TYR A 190 26.49 -2.64 -0.45
N ASP A 191 27.48 -3.52 -0.42
CA ASP A 191 28.26 -3.93 -1.60
C ASP A 191 27.55 -5.04 -2.40
N GLY A 192 26.34 -4.74 -2.88
CA GLY A 192 25.58 -5.62 -3.77
C GLY A 192 24.32 -6.24 -3.16
N GLN A 193 23.66 -7.07 -3.97
CA GLN A 193 22.31 -7.58 -3.68
C GLN A 193 22.29 -8.55 -2.49
N GLU A 194 23.30 -9.41 -2.37
CA GLU A 194 23.38 -10.39 -1.26
C GLU A 194 23.46 -9.68 0.10
N ARG A 195 24.32 -8.66 0.21
CA ARG A 195 24.46 -7.89 1.46
C ARG A 195 23.18 -7.15 1.80
N ARG A 196 22.50 -6.57 0.80
CA ARG A 196 21.18 -5.95 0.99
C ARG A 196 20.18 -6.95 1.55
N LEU A 197 20.03 -8.12 0.92
CA LEU A 197 19.08 -9.16 1.35
C LEU A 197 19.39 -9.65 2.77
N THR A 198 20.67 -9.79 3.10
CA THR A 198 21.10 -10.17 4.45
C THR A 198 20.69 -9.13 5.48
N LEU A 199 20.87 -7.84 5.19
CA LEU A 199 20.45 -6.75 6.08
C LEU A 199 18.93 -6.71 6.23
N GLU A 200 18.18 -6.81 5.13
CA GLU A 200 16.71 -6.82 5.14
C GLU A 200 16.16 -7.99 6.00
N ARG A 201 16.69 -9.20 5.81
CA ARG A 201 16.31 -10.38 6.61
C ARG A 201 16.72 -10.26 8.07
N SER A 202 17.92 -9.73 8.34
CA SER A 202 18.39 -9.53 9.72
C SER A 202 17.52 -8.52 10.47
N LEU A 203 17.15 -7.42 9.82
CA LEU A 203 16.26 -6.42 10.39
C LEU A 203 14.89 -7.00 10.74
N VAL A 204 14.25 -7.70 9.79
CA VAL A 204 12.91 -8.25 10.05
C VAL A 204 12.96 -9.36 11.10
N THR A 205 14.03 -10.16 11.13
CA THR A 205 14.26 -11.15 12.20
C THR A 205 14.37 -10.47 13.56
N LEU A 206 15.19 -9.42 13.67
CA LEU A 206 15.35 -8.64 14.89
C LEU A 206 14.02 -8.01 15.34
N LEU A 207 13.24 -7.45 14.41
CA LEU A 207 11.94 -6.84 14.71
C LEU A 207 10.88 -7.85 15.17
N THR A 208 10.98 -9.09 14.73
CA THR A 208 9.98 -10.14 15.00
C THR A 208 10.40 -11.12 16.11
N GLN A 209 11.56 -10.91 16.73
CA GLN A 209 12.05 -11.77 17.82
C GLN A 209 11.20 -11.64 19.08
N GLY A 210 10.73 -10.42 19.37
CA GLY A 210 9.81 -10.14 20.47
C GLY A 210 8.35 -10.38 20.06
N CYS A 211 7.52 -10.81 21.01
CA CYS A 211 6.09 -11.04 20.76
C CYS A 211 5.16 -10.08 21.52
N ARG A 212 5.71 -9.01 22.12
CA ARG A 212 4.88 -7.98 22.80
C ARG A 212 3.97 -7.26 21.82
N ARG A 213 4.47 -6.99 20.61
CA ARG A 213 3.72 -6.46 19.48
C ARG A 213 4.00 -7.37 18.29
N MET A 214 2.97 -8.01 17.77
CA MET A 214 3.07 -9.03 16.73
C MET A 214 2.11 -8.69 15.60
N ILE A 215 2.58 -8.80 14.36
CA ILE A 215 1.69 -8.77 13.19
C ILE A 215 0.84 -10.03 13.22
N ALA A 216 -0.48 -9.89 13.16
CA ALA A 216 -1.42 -10.99 13.02
C ALA A 216 -1.63 -11.37 11.56
N GLY A 217 -1.66 -10.37 10.69
CA GLY A 217 -2.08 -10.50 9.31
C GLY A 217 -2.38 -9.14 8.71
N TYR A 218 -3.16 -9.14 7.64
CA TYR A 218 -3.56 -7.93 6.94
C TYR A 218 -4.98 -8.05 6.38
N THR A 219 -5.57 -6.91 6.03
CA THR A 219 -6.80 -6.81 5.24
C THR A 219 -6.46 -6.43 3.80
N VAL A 220 -7.35 -6.77 2.87
CA VAL A 220 -7.21 -6.44 1.44
C VAL A 220 -8.23 -5.38 1.08
N LYS A 221 -7.77 -4.31 0.45
CA LYS A 221 -8.63 -3.28 -0.14
C LYS A 221 -8.99 -3.69 -1.56
N LYS A 222 -10.29 -3.80 -1.85
CA LYS A 222 -10.81 -4.06 -3.20
C LYS A 222 -11.46 -2.79 -3.75
N GLU A 223 -10.98 -2.36 -4.91
CA GLU A 223 -11.49 -1.20 -5.64
C GLU A 223 -11.95 -1.65 -7.03
N TYR A 224 -13.02 -1.04 -7.54
CA TYR A 224 -13.76 -1.59 -8.67
C TYR A 224 -13.77 -0.66 -9.87
N PHE A 225 -13.81 -1.26 -11.06
CA PHE A 225 -13.88 -0.56 -12.33
C PHE A 225 -14.82 -1.28 -13.31
N ASN A 226 -15.36 -0.53 -14.26
CA ASN A 226 -16.25 -1.04 -15.28
C ASN A 226 -15.45 -1.69 -16.42
N THR A 227 -15.89 -2.86 -16.88
CA THR A 227 -15.32 -3.64 -17.99
C THR A 227 -16.30 -3.83 -19.15
N GLU A 228 -17.38 -3.03 -19.22
CA GLU A 228 -18.34 -3.03 -20.33
C GLU A 228 -17.61 -2.88 -21.68
N PHE A 229 -18.13 -3.49 -22.74
CA PHE A 229 -17.41 -3.67 -24.00
C PHE A 229 -17.14 -2.35 -24.73
N SER A 230 -18.07 -1.41 -24.73
CA SER A 230 -17.93 -0.09 -25.35
C SER A 230 -17.37 0.96 -24.39
N ALA A 231 -18.05 1.21 -23.28
CA ALA A 231 -17.78 2.33 -22.40
C ALA A 231 -16.84 2.00 -21.23
N GLY A 232 -16.34 0.76 -21.15
CA GLY A 232 -15.52 0.31 -20.03
C GLY A 232 -14.04 0.67 -20.12
N VAL A 233 -13.30 0.23 -19.11
CA VAL A 233 -11.85 0.35 -19.03
C VAL A 233 -11.20 -0.85 -19.71
N GLU A 234 -10.24 -0.58 -20.59
CA GLU A 234 -9.44 -1.58 -21.30
C GLU A 234 -8.18 -1.96 -20.52
N ASN A 235 -7.52 -0.96 -19.91
CA ASN A 235 -6.27 -1.14 -19.18
C ASN A 235 -6.34 -0.47 -17.81
N VAL A 236 -5.92 -1.19 -16.77
CA VAL A 236 -5.87 -0.71 -15.39
C VAL A 236 -4.48 -0.99 -14.83
N GLY A 237 -3.68 0.06 -14.65
CA GLY A 237 -2.54 0.03 -13.73
C GLY A 237 -3.00 0.42 -12.34
N PHE A 238 -2.43 -0.19 -11.30
CA PHE A 238 -2.73 0.12 -9.91
C PHE A 238 -1.49 -0.07 -9.04
N ASP A 239 -1.51 0.54 -7.86
CA ASP A 239 -0.43 0.42 -6.89
C ASP A 239 -0.77 -0.66 -5.83
N SER A 240 0.22 -1.42 -5.37
CA SER A 240 -0.02 -2.48 -4.39
C SER A 240 -0.42 -1.98 -3.00
N LEU A 241 -0.24 -0.69 -2.71
CA LEU A 241 -0.64 -0.05 -1.45
C LEU A 241 -1.77 0.95 -1.65
N LEU A 242 -1.62 1.86 -2.62
CA LEU A 242 -2.60 2.91 -2.88
C LEU A 242 -3.77 2.42 -3.75
N GLY A 243 -3.63 1.31 -4.48
CA GLY A 243 -4.66 0.81 -5.38
C GLY A 243 -4.93 1.77 -6.53
N LEU A 244 -6.20 2.09 -6.77
CA LEU A 244 -6.65 3.08 -7.76
C LEU A 244 -6.41 4.53 -7.29
N ASP A 245 -6.17 4.76 -6.00
CA ASP A 245 -5.79 6.06 -5.42
C ASP A 245 -4.32 6.43 -5.71
N SER A 246 -3.86 6.16 -6.93
CA SER A 246 -2.44 6.20 -7.27
C SER A 246 -2.19 6.91 -8.60
N PRO A 247 -1.03 7.56 -8.77
CA PRO A 247 -0.65 8.17 -10.04
C PRO A 247 -0.54 7.14 -11.17
N VAL A 248 -0.18 5.88 -10.87
CA VAL A 248 -0.09 4.85 -11.90
C VAL A 248 -1.45 4.57 -12.54
N PHE A 249 -2.54 4.59 -11.76
CA PHE A 249 -3.88 4.43 -12.31
C PHE A 249 -4.22 5.55 -13.28
N LEU A 250 -4.11 6.81 -12.84
CA LEU A 250 -4.44 7.96 -13.68
C LEU A 250 -3.60 8.05 -14.96
N ARG A 251 -2.34 7.61 -14.91
CA ARG A 251 -1.43 7.62 -16.05
C ARG A 251 -1.68 6.49 -17.04
N THR A 252 -2.29 5.39 -16.62
CA THR A 252 -2.35 4.17 -17.44
C THR A 252 -3.77 3.72 -17.76
N VAL A 253 -4.78 4.35 -17.17
CA VAL A 253 -6.18 4.05 -17.45
C VAL A 253 -6.50 4.32 -18.92
N LYS A 254 -6.92 3.27 -19.63
CA LYS A 254 -7.31 3.35 -21.05
C LYS A 254 -8.79 3.00 -21.18
N LEU A 255 -9.56 3.85 -21.86
CA LEU A 255 -10.98 3.62 -22.13
C LEU A 255 -11.17 2.91 -23.48
N LYS A 256 -12.12 1.99 -23.57
CA LYS A 256 -12.36 1.17 -24.78
C LYS A 256 -12.89 1.99 -25.96
N ASP A 257 -13.86 2.88 -25.72
CA ASP A 257 -14.48 3.71 -26.77
C ASP A 257 -13.53 4.77 -27.38
N PHE A 258 -12.35 5.00 -26.81
CA PHE A 258 -11.48 6.10 -27.24
C PHE A 258 -10.04 5.63 -27.49
N PRO A 259 -9.68 5.37 -28.77
CA PRO A 259 -8.34 4.91 -29.10
C PRO A 259 -7.24 5.95 -28.83
N TRP A 260 -7.61 7.23 -28.65
CA TRP A 260 -6.61 8.29 -28.43
C TRP A 260 -6.89 9.18 -27.22
N ASN A 261 -8.11 9.69 -26.96
CA ASN A 261 -8.44 10.20 -25.62
C ASN A 261 -9.97 10.31 -25.36
N GLY A 262 -10.45 10.04 -24.13
CA GLY A 262 -11.87 10.00 -23.75
C GLY A 262 -12.19 10.76 -22.45
N TRP A 263 -13.42 10.64 -21.93
CA TRP A 263 -13.85 11.26 -20.67
C TRP A 263 -13.83 10.25 -19.53
N LEU A 264 -12.79 10.28 -18.70
CA LEU A 264 -12.72 9.45 -17.50
C LEU A 264 -13.69 10.01 -16.45
N ARG A 265 -14.57 9.17 -15.93
CA ARG A 265 -15.42 9.48 -14.77
C ARG A 265 -15.00 8.60 -13.60
N LEU A 266 -14.48 9.22 -12.55
CA LEU A 266 -13.94 8.56 -11.37
C LEU A 266 -14.76 8.95 -10.15
N GLY A 267 -15.36 7.96 -9.49
CA GLY A 267 -15.99 8.19 -8.19
C GLY A 267 -14.99 8.04 -7.05
N ILE A 268 -15.12 8.89 -6.03
CA ILE A 268 -14.36 8.79 -4.78
C ILE A 268 -15.32 8.75 -3.59
N ALA A 269 -15.00 7.96 -2.56
CA ALA A 269 -15.86 7.82 -1.39
C ALA A 269 -15.90 9.06 -0.50
N THR A 270 -14.78 9.77 -0.40
CA THR A 270 -14.61 10.93 0.47
C THR A 270 -14.23 12.16 -0.35
N ARG A 271 -14.72 13.33 0.05
CA ARG A 271 -14.23 14.60 -0.50
C ARG A 271 -12.91 14.97 0.16
N SER A 272 -12.11 15.79 -0.52
CA SER A 272 -10.94 16.40 0.11
C SER A 272 -11.36 17.42 1.16
N GLU A 273 -10.73 17.34 2.33
CA GLU A 273 -10.94 18.26 3.46
C GLU A 273 -9.64 18.92 3.93
N ALA A 274 -8.48 18.47 3.43
CA ALA A 274 -7.21 19.06 3.81
C ALA A 274 -7.03 20.46 3.21
N ALA A 275 -6.42 21.34 3.99
CA ALA A 275 -5.86 22.56 3.46
C ALA A 275 -4.68 22.24 2.53
N TRP A 276 -4.60 22.94 1.40
CA TRP A 276 -3.48 22.82 0.49
C TRP A 276 -2.19 23.31 1.15
N ASN A 277 -1.14 22.48 1.13
CA ASN A 277 0.21 22.83 1.57
C ASN A 277 1.11 23.09 0.35
N PRO A 278 1.81 24.25 0.27
CA PRO A 278 2.65 24.58 -0.88
C PRO A 278 3.87 23.66 -1.07
N ILE A 279 4.29 22.96 -0.03
CA ILE A 279 5.43 22.02 -0.04
C ILE A 279 4.93 20.59 -0.26
N ALA A 280 3.86 20.19 0.44
CA ALA A 280 3.41 18.79 0.49
C ALA A 280 2.18 18.48 -0.36
N GLY A 281 1.56 19.48 -0.99
CA GLY A 281 0.26 19.34 -1.64
C GLY A 281 -0.85 19.10 -0.62
N PHE A 282 -1.85 18.29 -0.97
CA PHE A 282 -2.87 17.83 -0.03
C PHE A 282 -2.37 16.59 0.71
N ASN A 283 -2.75 16.46 1.99
CA ASN A 283 -2.39 15.30 2.81
C ASN A 283 -3.55 14.33 3.04
N ASP A 284 -4.77 14.62 2.58
CA ASP A 284 -5.88 13.65 2.58
C ASP A 284 -5.91 12.82 1.28
N PRO A 285 -6.48 11.60 1.29
CA PRO A 285 -6.50 10.71 0.12
C PRO A 285 -7.04 11.36 -1.17
N ALA A 286 -8.24 11.97 -1.10
CA ALA A 286 -8.87 12.59 -2.25
C ALA A 286 -8.04 13.75 -2.82
N GLY A 287 -7.49 14.58 -1.95
CA GLY A 287 -6.61 15.67 -2.35
C GLY A 287 -5.30 15.18 -2.97
N ARG A 288 -4.71 14.09 -2.44
CA ARG A 288 -3.50 13.46 -3.02
C ARG A 288 -3.77 12.94 -4.44
N LEU A 289 -4.92 12.33 -4.69
CA LEU A 289 -5.32 11.89 -6.02
C LEU A 289 -5.42 13.05 -7.01
N ILE A 290 -6.14 14.10 -6.62
CA ILE A 290 -6.32 15.30 -7.44
C ILE A 290 -4.95 15.94 -7.72
N TRP A 291 -4.10 16.05 -6.70
CA TRP A 291 -2.74 16.57 -6.87
C TRP A 291 -1.87 15.69 -7.77
N SER A 292 -2.05 14.37 -7.74
CA SER A 292 -1.33 13.46 -8.64
C SER A 292 -1.72 13.62 -10.11
N ALA A 293 -2.97 14.02 -10.38
CA ALA A 293 -3.45 14.35 -11.72
C ALA A 293 -2.91 15.71 -12.19
N LEU A 294 -3.05 16.74 -11.35
CA LEU A 294 -2.66 18.11 -11.69
C LEU A 294 -1.14 18.30 -11.72
N GLY A 295 -0.44 17.69 -10.76
CA GLY A 295 1.01 17.75 -10.59
C GLY A 295 1.79 16.89 -11.58
N ASP A 296 1.13 16.14 -12.46
CA ASP A 296 1.80 15.33 -13.47
C ASP A 296 2.53 16.23 -14.49
N PRO A 297 3.85 16.07 -14.69
CA PRO A 297 4.57 16.81 -15.71
C PRO A 297 4.02 16.64 -17.14
N ALA A 298 3.27 15.56 -17.47
CA ALA A 298 2.56 15.46 -18.75
C ALA A 298 1.35 16.42 -18.85
N ALA A 299 0.74 16.79 -17.73
CA ALA A 299 -0.41 17.70 -17.71
C ALA A 299 0.01 19.17 -17.82
N PHE A 300 1.27 19.50 -17.50
CA PHE A 300 1.83 20.83 -17.70
C PHE A 300 2.59 20.91 -19.02
N PRO A 301 2.08 21.67 -20.03
CA PRO A 301 2.88 21.98 -21.19
C PRO A 301 4.05 22.87 -20.74
N ALA A 302 5.27 22.34 -20.78
CA ALA A 302 6.50 23.11 -20.66
C ALA A 302 7.13 23.30 -22.06
N PRO A 303 6.51 24.06 -22.98
CA PRO A 303 6.99 24.18 -24.35
C PRO A 303 8.39 24.80 -24.48
N TYR A 304 8.87 25.47 -23.42
CA TYR A 304 10.15 26.18 -23.38
C TYR A 304 10.99 25.89 -22.13
N GLY A 305 10.65 24.85 -21.35
CA GLY A 305 11.34 24.54 -20.09
C GLY A 305 12.32 23.39 -20.22
N ASP A 306 13.59 23.58 -19.83
CA ASP A 306 14.63 22.54 -19.75
C ASP A 306 14.48 21.60 -18.52
N GLY A 307 13.28 21.54 -17.93
CA GLY A 307 12.97 20.77 -16.72
C GLY A 307 12.68 19.29 -17.02
N TRP A 308 12.79 18.45 -15.97
CA TRP A 308 12.57 17.01 -16.07
C TRP A 308 11.12 16.67 -16.46
N ILE A 309 10.90 16.23 -17.70
CA ILE A 309 9.64 15.61 -18.13
C ILE A 309 9.78 14.10 -17.91
N LEU A 310 9.34 13.60 -16.75
CA LEU A 310 9.35 12.16 -16.41
C LEU A 310 8.28 11.33 -17.16
N ASN A 311 8.05 11.64 -18.44
CA ASN A 311 7.24 10.81 -19.34
C ASN A 311 8.00 10.33 -20.59
N ARG A 312 9.32 10.60 -20.68
CA ARG A 312 10.23 9.91 -21.60
C ARG A 312 11.61 9.80 -20.95
N PHE A 313 12.09 8.55 -20.80
CA PHE A 313 13.45 8.14 -20.46
C PHE A 313 14.22 8.91 -19.37
N ALA A 314 14.64 8.17 -18.34
CA ALA A 314 16.01 8.27 -17.89
C ALA A 314 16.48 6.87 -17.45
N ASP A 315 17.40 6.28 -18.22
CA ASP A 315 18.42 5.44 -17.60
C ASP A 315 19.16 6.36 -16.63
N VAL A 316 18.99 6.15 -15.34
CA VAL A 316 19.88 6.74 -14.34
C VAL A 316 21.21 5.99 -14.45
N ASN A 317 21.99 6.32 -15.47
CA ASN A 317 23.42 6.06 -15.43
C ASN A 317 23.95 6.88 -14.25
N ARG A 318 24.43 6.18 -13.22
CA ARG A 318 25.25 6.76 -12.16
C ARG A 318 26.43 7.47 -12.81
N ILE A 319 26.31 8.77 -13.01
CA ILE A 319 27.48 9.62 -13.23
C ILE A 319 28.14 9.72 -11.85
N GLY A 320 29.20 8.93 -11.66
CA GLY A 320 30.10 9.07 -10.53
C GLY A 320 30.64 10.48 -10.50
N VAL A 321 30.37 11.18 -9.40
CA VAL A 321 31.14 12.37 -9.03
C VAL A 321 32.46 11.85 -8.47
N ARG A 322 33.55 12.11 -9.21
CA ARG A 322 34.91 12.10 -8.65
C ARG A 322 35.14 13.39 -7.88
#